data_AF-K1YS88-F1
#
_entry.id   AF-K1YS88-F1
#
_cell.length_a   1.000
_cell.length_b   1.000
_cell.length_c   1.000
_cell.angle_alpha   90.00
_cell.angle_beta   90.00
_cell.angle_gamma   90.00
#
_symmetry.space_group_name_H-M   'P 1'
#
loop_
_entity.id
_entity.type
_entity.pdbx_description
1 polymer ?
#
loop_
_entity_poly.entity_id
_entity_poly.type
_entity_poly.pdbx_seq_one_letter_code
_entity_poly.pdbx_strand_id
1 'polypeptide(L)' 'MSAVVIEKDGEGREYVVPPGETVSLRLPENPTTGYRWEVESFDNNILGPPASDFWPPGEPSVGTG' A
#
# COMPACT_ATOMS: atom_id res chain seq x y z
N MET A 1 18.57 -0.25 2.00
CA MET A 1 17.36 -1.09 1.90
C MET A 1 16.57 -0.54 0.72
N SER A 2 16.47 -1.32 -0.36
CA SER A 2 15.64 -1.01 -1.53
C SER A 2 14.20 -1.43 -1.27
N ALA A 3 13.25 -0.74 -1.90
CA ALA A 3 11.84 -1.07 -1.82
C ALA A 3 11.24 -1.17 -3.22
N VAL A 4 10.41 -2.19 -3.44
CA VAL A 4 9.59 -2.31 -4.64
C VAL A 4 8.28 -1.58 -4.38
N VAL A 5 8.03 -0.50 -5.12
CA VAL A 5 6.83 0.32 -4.98
C VAL A 5 5.82 -0.11 -6.04
N ILE A 6 4.63 -0.47 -5.59
CA ILE A 6 3.50 -0.87 -6.43
C ILE A 6 2.41 0.18 -6.25
N GLU A 7 1.92 0.75 -7.34
CA GLU A 7 0.84 1.73 -7.35
C GLU A 7 -0.46 1.10 -7.88
N LYS A 8 -1.54 1.89 -7.90
CA LYS A 8 -2.88 1.42 -8.29
C LYS A 8 -2.94 0.70 -9.65
N ASP A 9 -2.10 1.06 -10.61
CA ASP A 9 -2.08 0.45 -11.95
C ASP A 9 -1.47 -0.97 -11.97
N GLY A 10 -0.95 -1.44 -10.83
CA GLY A 10 -0.34 -2.74 -10.65
C GLY A 10 -1.31 -3.91 -10.44
N GLU A 11 -2.63 -3.69 -10.54
CA GLU A 11 -3.65 -4.73 -10.35
C GLU A 11 -3.39 -5.95 -11.27
N GLY A 12 -3.42 -7.15 -10.69
CA GLY A 12 -3.23 -8.41 -11.41
C GLY A 12 -1.82 -8.64 -11.97
N ARG A 13 -0.84 -7.80 -11.61
CA ARG A 13 0.56 -7.99 -12.03
C ARG A 13 1.35 -8.80 -11.02
N GLU A 14 2.35 -9.52 -11.53
CA GLU A 14 3.34 -10.22 -10.72
C GLU A 14 4.63 -9.39 -10.63
N TYR A 15 5.25 -9.37 -9.46
CA TYR A 15 6.50 -8.67 -9.20
C TYR A 15 7.52 -9.63 -8.60
N VAL A 16 8.72 -9.66 -9.17
CA VAL A 16 9.85 -10.41 -8.60
C VAL A 16 10.57 -9.53 -7.60
N VAL A 17 10.58 -9.94 -6.34
CA VAL A 17 11.16 -9.19 -5.23
C VAL A 17 12.30 -9.99 -4.59
N PRO A 18 13.52 -9.45 -4.48
CA PRO A 18 14.60 -10.13 -3.80
C PRO A 18 14.31 -10.32 -2.29
N PRO A 19 14.76 -11.44 -1.68
CA PRO A 19 14.67 -11.61 -0.24
C PRO A 19 15.34 -10.47 0.52
N GLY A 20 14.66 -9.96 1.55
CA GLY A 20 15.14 -8.84 2.37
C GLY A 20 14.76 -7.45 1.87
N GLU A 21 14.08 -7.34 0.73
CA GLU A 21 13.47 -6.08 0.29
C GLU A 21 12.08 -5.86 0.89
N THR A 22 11.69 -4.59 0.97
CA THR A 22 10.34 -4.19 1.40
C THR A 22 9.45 -3.98 0.18
N VAL A 23 8.27 -4.61 0.19
CA VAL A 23 7.21 -4.31 -0.79
C VAL A 23 6.34 -3.19 -0.22
N SER A 24 6.18 -2.11 -0.99
CA SER A 24 5.37 -0.95 -0.61
C SER A 24 4.22 -0.78 -1.59
N LEU A 25 3.00 -1.03 -1.14
CA LEU A 25 1.78 -0.80 -1.90
C LEU A 25 1.25 0.61 -1.61
N ARG A 26 1.06 1.42 -2.65
CA ARG A 26 0.56 2.79 -2.56
C ARG A 26 -0.73 2.91 -3.34
N LEU A 27 -1.84 3.03 -2.61
CA LEU A 27 -3.16 3.18 -3.19
C LEU A 27 -3.75 4.54 -2.77
N PRO A 28 -4.43 5.26 -3.68
CA PRO A 28 -5.17 6.45 -3.30
C PRO A 28 -6.31 6.06 -2.36
N GLU A 29 -6.55 6.87 -1.33
CA GLU A 29 -7.54 6.61 -0.28
C GLU A 29 -8.16 7.91 0.22
N ASN A 30 -9.49 8.00 0.21
CA ASN A 30 -10.21 9.13 0.78
C ASN A 30 -10.86 8.78 2.13
N PRO A 31 -10.17 8.96 3.27
CA PRO A 31 -10.69 8.57 4.58
C PRO A 31 -11.92 9.40 4.99
N THR A 32 -12.19 10.55 4.35
CA THR A 32 -13.39 11.37 4.65
C THR A 32 -14.69 10.68 4.26
N THR A 33 -14.62 9.64 3.41
CA THR A 33 -15.76 8.80 3.03
C THR A 33 -16.04 7.67 4.03
N GLY A 34 -15.15 7.45 5.01
CA GLY A 34 -15.22 6.34 5.96
C GLY A 34 -14.66 5.02 5.44
N TYR A 35 -14.12 4.99 4.21
CA TYR A 35 -13.49 3.80 3.63
C TYR A 35 -11.97 3.82 3.83
N ARG A 36 -11.41 2.63 4.08
CA ARG A 36 -9.96 2.38 4.20
C ARG A 36 -9.59 1.09 3.48
N TRP A 37 -8.37 1.03 2.94
CA TRP A 37 -7.82 -0.20 2.40
C TRP A 37 -7.46 -1.18 3.51
N GLU A 38 -7.89 -2.44 3.36
CA GLU A 38 -7.53 -3.54 4.25
C GLU A 38 -6.86 -4.64 3.43
N VAL A 39 -5.77 -5.20 3.98
CA VAL A 39 -5.13 -6.37 3.39
C VAL A 39 -5.91 -7.60 3.83
N GLU A 40 -6.70 -8.16 2.91
CA GLU A 40 -7.53 -9.34 3.18
C GLU A 40 -6.68 -10.61 3.37
N SER A 41 -5.62 -10.78 2.57
CA SER A 41 -4.77 -11.97 2.63
C SER A 41 -3.33 -11.70 2.18
N PHE A 42 -2.39 -12.45 2.76
CA PHE A 42 -0.99 -12.49 2.38
C PHE A 42 -0.35 -13.80 2.87
N ASP A 43 0.75 -14.23 2.24
CA ASP A 43 1.47 -15.45 2.65
C ASP A 43 2.50 -15.13 3.76
N ASN A 44 2.19 -15.54 4.98
CA ASN A 44 3.02 -15.36 6.17
C ASN A 44 4.37 -16.12 6.13
N ASN A 45 4.55 -17.07 5.20
CA ASN A 45 5.82 -17.77 5.04
C ASN A 45 6.81 -17.01 4.16
N ILE A 46 6.32 -16.06 3.35
CA ILE A 46 7.10 -15.30 2.37
C ILE A 46 7.25 -13.84 2.82
N LEU A 47 6.18 -13.26 3.35
CA LEU A 47 6.12 -11.87 3.79
C LEU A 47 5.99 -11.77 5.31
N GLY A 48 6.62 -10.74 5.87
CA GLY A 48 6.31 -10.31 7.23
C GLY A 48 4.92 -9.68 7.33
N PRO A 49 4.41 -9.44 8.54
CA PRO A 49 3.11 -8.81 8.74
C PRO A 49 3.08 -7.43 8.04
N PRO A 50 2.01 -7.11 7.29
CA PRO A 50 1.88 -5.82 6.65
C PRO A 50 1.72 -4.72 7.70
N ALA A 51 2.39 -3.60 7.45
CA ALA A 51 2.11 -2.34 8.13
C ALA A 51 1.33 -1.44 7.16
N SER A 52 0.38 -0.66 7.68
CA SER A 52 -0.36 0.33 6.89
C SER A 52 -0.30 1.70 7.55
N ASP A 53 0.00 2.71 6.75
CA ASP A 53 0.00 4.11 7.13
C ASP A 53 -0.81 4.91 6.10
N PHE A 54 -1.48 5.97 6.57
CA PHE A 54 -2.20 6.91 5.72
C PHE A 54 -1.40 8.21 5.61
N TRP A 55 -1.13 8.63 4.37
CA TRP A 55 -0.51 9.92 4.08
C TRP A 55 -1.55 10.87 3.49
N PRO A 56 -1.97 11.92 4.24
CA PRO A 56 -2.88 12.91 3.69
C PRO A 56 -2.22 13.65 2.52
N PRO A 57 -3.01 14.10 1.52
CA PRO A 57 -2.51 15.01 0.51
C PRO A 57 -1.92 16.27 1.18
N GLY A 58 -0.82 16.78 0.64
CA GLY A 58 0.06 17.78 1.29
C GLY A 58 -0.61 19.10 1.66
N GLU A 59 -1.78 19.41 1.09
CA GLU A 59 -2.64 20.50 1.54
C GLU A 59 -3.89 19.92 2.20
N PRO A 60 -4.14 20.17 3.51
CA PRO A 60 -5.36 19.75 4.16
C PRO A 60 -6.55 20.52 3.55
N SER A 61 -7.23 19.88 2.62
CA SER A 61 -8.48 20.34 2.01
C SER A 61 -9.61 19.40 2.41
N VAL A 62 -10.80 19.98 2.60
CA VAL A 62 -12.00 19.18 2.89
C VAL A 62 -12.28 18.21 1.73
N GLY A 63 -12.31 16.91 2.03
CA GLY A 63 -12.72 15.88 1.08
C GLY A 63 -11.63 15.30 0.17
N THR A 64 -10.34 15.61 0.39
CA THR A 64 -9.26 15.05 -0.43
C THR A 64 -8.66 13.78 0.17
N GLY A 65 -8.44 12.79 -0.69
CA GLY A 65 -7.69 11.56 -0.48
C GLY A 65 -6.90 11.17 -1.73
#